data_AF-A0A9D0BF18-F1
#
_entry.id   AF-A0A9D0BF18-F1
#
_cell.length_a   1.000
_cell.length_b   1.000
_cell.length_c   1.000
_cell.angle_alpha   90.00
_cell.angle_beta   90.00
_cell.angle_gamma   90.00
#
_symmetry.space_group_name_H-M   'P 1'
#
loop_
_entity.id
_entity.type
_entity.pdbx_description
1 polymer ?
#
loop_
_entity_poly.entity_id
_entity_poly.type
_entity_poly.pdbx_seq_one_letter_code
_entity_poly.pdbx_strand_id
1 'polypeptide(L)'
;MNDTTVWIIALGFFAPLHYMGPVLVTFLTGSEDSRRRRRLLQRVLIDCTLSMLAGFAIAVWLFRSEPAYAGAVFLLVMAAPYLYLWWARR
;
A
#
# COMPACT_ATOMS: atom_id res chain seq x y z
N MET A 1 -23.26 3.14 -12.02
CA MET A 1 -22.92 3.07 -10.58
C MET A 1 -22.57 4.48 -10.13
N ASN A 2 -22.87 4.85 -8.87
CA ASN A 2 -22.41 6.13 -8.31
C ASN A 2 -20.89 6.07 -8.09
N ASP A 3 -20.16 7.12 -8.46
CA ASP A 3 -18.71 7.26 -8.26
C ASP A 3 -18.30 6.95 -6.82
N THR A 4 -19.13 7.36 -5.85
CA THR A 4 -18.90 7.08 -4.42
C THR A 4 -18.83 5.58 -4.15
N THR A 5 -19.73 4.80 -4.75
CA THR A 5 -19.77 3.34 -4.60
C THR A 5 -18.53 2.69 -5.22
N VAL A 6 -18.08 3.19 -6.38
CA VAL A 6 -16.86 2.70 -7.04
C VAL A 6 -15.64 2.89 -6.14
N TRP A 7 -15.49 4.08 -5.53
CA TRP A 7 -14.38 4.36 -4.64
C TRP A 7 -14.41 3.56 -3.33
N ILE A 8 -15.60 3.33 -2.75
CA ILE A 8 -15.74 2.48 -1.57
C ILE A 8 -15.31 1.05 -1.88
N ILE A 9 -15.76 0.49 -3.01
CA ILE A 9 -15.36 -0.84 -3.45
C ILE A 9 -13.85 -0.88 -3.71
N ALA A 10 -13.32 0.11 -4.45
CA ALA A 10 -11.90 0.20 -4.74
C ALA A 10 -11.07 0.23 -3.45
N LEU A 11 -11.45 1.04 -2.45
CA LEU A 11 -10.77 1.08 -1.16
C LEU A 11 -10.87 -0.25 -0.41
N GLY A 12 -12.06 -0.88 -0.41
CA GLY A 12 -12.31 -2.15 0.27
C GLY A 12 -11.49 -3.32 -0.28
N PHE A 13 -11.14 -3.31 -1.57
CA PHE A 13 -10.26 -4.32 -2.18
C PHE A 13 -8.78 -3.92 -2.20
N PHE A 14 -8.50 -2.64 -2.47
CA PHE A 14 -7.13 -2.12 -2.54
C PHE A 14 -6.45 -2.19 -1.18
N ALA A 15 -7.14 -1.81 -0.10
CA ALA A 15 -6.53 -1.80 1.23
C ALA A 15 -6.05 -3.20 1.65
N PRO A 16 -6.86 -4.28 1.69
CA PRO A 16 -6.36 -5.60 2.04
C PRO A 16 -5.15 -6.03 1.20
N LEU A 17 -5.20 -5.84 -0.12
CA LEU A 17 -4.10 -6.20 -1.03
C LEU A 17 -2.81 -5.41 -0.75
N HIS A 18 -2.93 -4.12 -0.45
CA HIS A 18 -1.80 -3.22 -0.22
C HIS A 18 -1.01 -3.55 1.04
N TYR A 19 -1.71 -4.04 2.06
CA TYR A 19 -1.10 -4.40 3.34
C TYR A 19 -0.65 -5.86 3.37
N MET A 20 -1.40 -6.77 2.74
CA MET A 20 -1.19 -8.21 2.87
C MET A 20 0.22 -8.64 2.44
N GLY A 21 0.67 -8.24 1.26
CA GLY A 21 1.97 -8.68 0.76
C GLY A 21 3.16 -8.19 1.61
N PRO A 22 3.29 -6.89 1.91
CA PRO A 22 4.37 -6.37 2.76
C PRO A 22 4.36 -6.97 4.19
N VAL A 23 3.17 -7.18 4.76
CA VAL A 23 3.02 -7.83 6.06
C VAL A 23 3.48 -9.29 5.99
N LEU A 24 3.05 -10.05 4.98
CA LEU A 24 3.47 -11.44 4.78
C LEU A 24 4.98 -11.54 4.60
N VAL A 25 5.60 -10.67 3.80
CA VAL A 25 7.06 -10.66 3.66
C VAL A 25 7.71 -10.40 5.02
N THR A 26 7.19 -9.46 5.82
CA THR A 26 7.69 -9.18 7.18
C THR A 26 7.62 -10.39 8.11
N PHE A 27 6.57 -11.20 8.02
CA PHE A 27 6.44 -12.42 8.82
C PHE A 27 7.27 -13.60 8.29
N LEU A 28 7.32 -13.80 6.97
CA LEU A 28 7.88 -15.02 6.36
C LEU A 28 9.39 -14.99 6.18
N THR A 29 10.01 -13.81 6.04
CA THR A 29 11.44 -13.69 5.69
C THR A 29 12.32 -13.10 6.80
N GLY A 30 11.76 -12.86 8.00
CA GLY A 30 12.51 -12.29 9.11
C GLY A 30 13.11 -13.36 10.04
N SER A 31 14.45 -13.44 10.12
CA SER A 31 15.17 -14.14 11.21
C SER A 31 15.36 -13.28 12.46
N GLU A 32 14.73 -12.11 12.48
CA GLU A 32 14.91 -11.11 13.52
C GLU A 32 14.21 -11.47 14.83
N ASP A 33 14.77 -11.01 15.94
CA ASP A 33 14.11 -11.12 17.25
C ASP A 33 12.73 -10.46 17.24
N SER A 34 11.84 -11.03 18.06
CA SER A 34 10.46 -10.62 18.31
C SER A 34 10.27 -9.10 18.46
N ARG A 35 11.16 -8.40 19.18
CA ARG A 35 11.09 -6.94 19.34
C ARG A 35 11.38 -6.18 18.06
N ARG A 36 12.36 -6.63 17.27
CA ARG A 36 12.73 -5.99 16.00
C ARG A 36 11.67 -6.24 14.94
N ARG A 37 11.15 -7.46 14.85
CA ARG A 37 10.02 -7.81 13.97
C ARG A 37 8.78 -6.96 14.24
N ARG A 38 8.43 -6.73 15.52
CA ARG A 38 7.28 -5.88 15.89
C ARG A 38 7.46 -4.44 15.39
N ARG A 39 8.66 -3.88 15.52
CA ARG A 39 8.97 -2.52 15.04
C ARG A 39 8.92 -2.44 13.52
N LEU A 40 9.46 -3.45 12.81
CA LEU A 40 9.35 -3.52 11.36
C LEU A 40 7.90 -3.59 10.91
N LEU A 41 7.09 -4.44 11.55
CA LEU A 41 5.67 -4.55 11.23
C LEU A 41 4.94 -3.22 11.41
N GLN A 42 5.19 -2.50 12.52
CA GLN A 42 4.61 -1.18 12.73
C GLN A 42 5.00 -0.18 11.64
N ARG A 43 6.28 -0.16 11.22
CA ARG A 43 6.72 0.69 10.12
C ARG A 43 6.03 0.32 8.82
N VAL A 44 6.01 -0.96 8.46
CA VAL A 44 5.33 -1.46 7.25
C VAL A 44 3.85 -1.06 7.22
N LEU A 45 3.14 -1.18 8.35
CA LEU A 45 1.75 -0.75 8.44
C LEU A 45 1.59 0.76 8.20
N ILE A 46 2.49 1.59 8.76
CA ILE A 46 2.50 3.04 8.54
C ILE A 46 2.80 3.35 7.07
N ASP A 47 3.81 2.71 6.47
CA ASP A 47 4.21 2.94 5.09
C ASP A 47 3.12 2.51 4.11
N CYS A 48 2.47 1.36 4.34
CA CYS A 48 1.29 0.94 3.59
C CYS A 48 0.17 1.99 3.70
N THR A 49 -0.09 2.51 4.90
CA THR A 49 -1.14 3.52 5.11
C THR A 49 -0.83 4.82 4.36
N LEU A 50 0.39 5.34 4.51
CA LEU A 50 0.79 6.60 3.88
C LEU A 50 0.80 6.49 2.35
N SER A 51 1.38 5.41 1.82
CA SER A 51 1.41 5.17 0.38
C SER A 51 0.01 4.94 -0.19
N MET A 52 -0.87 4.20 0.50
CA MET A 52 -2.26 4.04 0.10
C MET A 52 -3.00 5.38 0.05
N LEU A 53 -2.93 6.18 1.12
CA LEU A 53 -3.62 7.47 1.17
C LEU A 53 -3.12 8.43 0.08
N ALA A 54 -1.80 8.50 -0.12
CA ALA A 54 -1.20 9.29 -1.20
C ALA A 54 -1.66 8.79 -2.57
N GLY A 55 -1.59 7.48 -2.81
CA GLY A 55 -2.02 6.87 -4.06
C GLY A 55 -3.49 7.09 -4.37
N PHE A 56 -4.34 6.94 -3.36
CA PHE A 56 -5.78 7.15 -3.49
C PHE A 56 -6.12 8.62 -3.75
N ALA A 57 -5.47 9.56 -3.06
CA ALA A 57 -5.65 11.00 -3.31
C ALA A 57 -5.22 11.38 -4.75
N ILE A 58 -4.07 10.88 -5.21
CA ILE A 58 -3.59 11.10 -6.58
C ILE A 58 -4.56 10.47 -7.58
N ALA A 59 -5.02 9.24 -7.36
CA ALA A 59 -5.94 8.55 -8.26
C ALA A 59 -7.29 9.28 -8.38
N VAL A 60 -7.85 9.77 -7.27
CA VAL A 60 -9.08 10.57 -7.27
C VAL A 60 -8.90 11.88 -8.05
N TRP A 61 -7.74 12.53 -7.90
CA TRP A 61 -7.42 13.73 -8.64
C TRP A 61 -7.26 13.47 -10.15
N LEU A 62 -6.54 12.40 -10.51
CA LEU A 62 -6.30 12.01 -11.90
C LEU A 62 -7.55 11.50 -12.62
N PHE A 63 -8.48 10.88 -11.90
CA PHE A 63 -9.66 10.25 -12.49
C PHE A 63 -10.51 11.23 -13.31
N ARG A 64 -10.50 12.52 -12.97
CA ARG A 64 -11.27 13.55 -13.67
C ARG A 64 -10.67 13.96 -15.01
N SER A 65 -9.35 13.91 -15.15
CA SER A 65 -8.64 14.37 -16.35
C SER A 65 -8.18 13.20 -17.22
N GLU A 66 -7.68 12.14 -16.58
CA GLU A 66 -6.81 11.15 -17.20
C GLU A 66 -7.02 9.75 -16.56
N PRO A 67 -8.20 9.13 -16.74
CA PRO A 67 -8.58 7.90 -16.04
C PRO A 67 -7.67 6.71 -16.35
N ALA A 68 -7.04 6.69 -17.53
CA ALA A 68 -6.07 5.66 -17.92
C ALA A 68 -4.86 5.62 -16.98
N TYR A 69 -4.43 6.76 -16.45
CA TYR A 69 -3.26 6.86 -15.59
C TYR A 69 -3.57 6.60 -14.11
N ALA A 70 -4.84 6.71 -13.69
CA ALA A 70 -5.25 6.43 -12.32
C ALA A 70 -4.95 4.97 -11.91
N GLY A 71 -5.12 4.02 -12.84
CA GLY A 71 -4.73 2.62 -12.62
C GLY A 71 -3.22 2.43 -12.45
N ALA A 72 -2.41 3.16 -13.23
CA ALA A 72 -0.95 3.10 -13.12
C ALA A 72 -0.44 3.63 -11.78
N VAL A 73 -1.07 4.69 -11.24
CA VAL A 73 -0.77 5.20 -9.90
C VAL A 73 -0.97 4.13 -8.84
N PHE A 74 -2.07 3.39 -8.90
CA PHE A 74 -2.33 2.30 -7.95
C PHE A 74 -1.27 1.19 -8.02
N LEU A 75 -0.80 0.83 -9.21
CA LEU A 75 0.26 -0.16 -9.38
C LEU A 75 1.61 0.33 -8.83
N LEU A 76 1.96 1.60 -9.05
CA LEU A 76 3.19 2.18 -8.51
C LEU A 76 3.15 2.26 -6.98
N VAL A 77 2.00 2.67 -6.44
CA VAL A 77 1.78 2.76 -4.99
C VAL A 77 1.92 1.38 -4.35
N MET A 78 1.37 0.33 -4.95
CA MET A 78 1.49 -1.06 -4.49
C MET A 78 2.94 -1.51 -4.30
N ALA A 79 3.87 -1.04 -5.13
CA ALA A 79 5.28 -1.40 -5.03
C ALA A 79 6.03 -0.67 -3.90
N ALA A 80 5.55 0.50 -3.47
CA ALA A 80 6.27 1.37 -2.54
C ALA A 80 6.62 0.72 -1.19
N PRO A 81 5.72 -0.02 -0.51
CA PRO A 81 6.05 -0.65 0.77
C PRO A 81 7.15 -1.71 0.67
N TYR A 82 7.27 -2.38 -0.49
CA TYR A 82 8.31 -3.38 -0.72
C TYR A 82 9.69 -2.75 -0.87
N LEU A 83 9.78 -1.61 -1.55
CA LEU A 83 11.03 -0.85 -1.65
C LEU A 83 11.49 -0.42 -0.26
N TYR A 84 10.59 0.11 0.56
CA TYR A 84 10.92 0.50 1.92
C TYR A 84 11.37 -0.68 2.77
N LEU A 85 10.65 -1.82 2.70
CA LEU A 85 11.00 -3.03 3.43
C LEU A 85 12.39 -3.56 3.05
N TRP A 86 12.76 -3.47 1.78
CA TRP A 86 14.08 -3.84 1.31
C TRP A 86 15.18 -2.95 1.90
N TRP A 87 14.94 -1.63 1.98
CA TRP A 87 15.89 -0.68 2.57
C TRP A 87 15.98 -0.82 4.10
N ALA A 88 14.86 -1.03 4.78
CA ALA A 88 14.81 -1.15 6.23
C ALA A 88 15.48 -2.43 6.79
N ARG A 89 15.73 -3.42 5.92
CA ARG A 89 16.38 -4.69 6.27
C ARG A 89 17.87 -4.76 5.96
N ARG A 90 18.38 -3.87 5.12
CA ARG A 90 19.83 -3.67 4.96
C ARG A 90 20.40 -3.01 6.21
#